data_AF-A0A2T6SWF3-F1
#
_entry.id   AF-A0A2T6SWF3-F1
#
_cell.length_a   1.000
_cell.length_b   1.000
_cell.length_c   1.000
_cell.angle_alpha   90.00
_cell.angle_beta   90.00
_cell.angle_gamma   90.00
#
_symmetry.space_group_name_H-M   'P 1'
#
loop_
_entity.id
_entity.type
_entity.pdbx_description
1 polymer ?
#
loop_
_entity_poly.entity_id
_entity_poly.type
_entity_poly.pdbx_seq_one_letter_code
_entity_poly.pdbx_strand_id
1 'polypeptide(L)'
;GHRRDVSGYANALEYFDARLKEVLDNLKENDLLILCADHGCDPSFKGTDHTREYIPILFYHKDLQPAFLGKSETFADIGQSIAYFLGLSPLDYGKNLLNFKGQP
;
A
#
# COMPACT_ATOMS: atom_id res chain seq x y z
N GLY A 1 -2.75 1.07 -17.61
CA GLY A 1 -3.37 -0.26 -17.77
C GLY A 1 -4.25 -0.36 -19.01
N HIS A 2 -5.53 0.03 -18.96
CA HIS A 2 -6.53 -0.20 -20.03
C HIS A 2 -6.08 0.14 -21.47
N ARG A 3 -5.26 1.19 -21.65
CA ARG A 3 -4.72 1.61 -22.97
C ARG A 3 -3.60 0.71 -23.50
N ARG A 4 -3.14 -0.28 -22.71
CA ARG A 4 -2.02 -1.19 -23.00
C ARG A 4 -0.74 -0.49 -23.45
N ASP A 5 -0.51 0.69 -22.88
CA ASP A 5 0.68 1.50 -23.10
C ASP A 5 1.70 1.20 -22.00
N VAL A 6 2.62 0.28 -22.30
CA VAL A 6 3.68 -0.15 -21.35
C VAL A 6 4.58 1.02 -21.00
N SER A 7 5.06 1.77 -21.99
CA SER A 7 5.98 2.89 -21.80
C SER A 7 5.32 4.02 -21.01
N GLY A 8 4.07 4.36 -21.34
CA GLY A 8 3.31 5.37 -20.59
C GLY A 8 3.05 4.95 -19.14
N TYR A 9 2.78 3.67 -18.88
CA TYR A 9 2.61 3.17 -17.51
C TYR A 9 3.93 3.24 -16.72
N ALA A 10 5.05 2.81 -17.31
CA ALA A 10 6.37 2.91 -16.68
C ALA A 10 6.74 4.37 -16.33
N ASN A 11 6.58 5.28 -17.29
CA ASN A 11 6.85 6.71 -17.07
C ASN A 11 5.98 7.32 -15.96
N ALA A 12 4.72 6.89 -15.84
CA ALA A 12 3.83 7.35 -14.77
C ALA A 12 4.27 6.84 -13.39
N LEU A 13 4.78 5.61 -13.30
CA LEU A 13 5.34 5.06 -12.05
C LEU A 13 6.63 5.79 -11.65
N GLU A 14 7.54 6.04 -12.59
CA GLU A 14 8.76 6.82 -12.33
C GLU A 14 8.45 8.26 -11.91
N TYR A 15 7.46 8.89 -12.56
CA TYR A 15 6.99 10.21 -12.15
C TYR A 15 6.43 10.19 -10.72
N PHE A 16 5.63 9.18 -10.36
CA PHE A 16 5.14 9.03 -8.99
C PHE A 16 6.28 8.88 -7.98
N ASP A 17 7.26 8.00 -8.26
CA ASP A 17 8.42 7.76 -7.40
C ASP A 17 9.23 9.04 -7.16
N ALA A 18 9.46 9.83 -8.20
CA ALA A 18 10.17 11.11 -8.10
C ALA A 18 9.48 12.11 -7.15
N ARG A 19 8.15 12.01 -6.98
CA ARG A 19 7.36 12.87 -6.08
C ARG A 19 7.25 12.29 -4.66
N LEU A 20 7.58 11.02 -4.45
CA LEU A 20 7.42 10.35 -3.16
C LEU A 20 8.31 10.99 -2.08
N LYS A 21 9.50 11.47 -2.45
CA LYS A 21 10.38 12.21 -1.52
C LYS A 21 9.67 13.41 -0.89
N GLU A 22 8.89 14.17 -1.67
CA GLU A 22 8.19 15.34 -1.15
C GLU A 22 7.09 14.97 -0.16
N VAL A 23 6.43 13.82 -0.35
CA VAL A 23 5.48 13.28 0.64
C VAL A 23 6.24 12.94 1.92
N LEU A 24 7.33 12.19 1.82
CA LEU A 24 8.14 11.76 2.97
C LEU A 24 8.70 12.94 3.77
N ASP A 25 9.18 13.98 3.09
CA ASP A 25 9.72 15.19 3.73
C ASP A 25 8.64 15.99 4.50
N ASN A 26 7.35 15.80 4.19
CA ASN A 26 6.23 16.50 4.83
C ASN A 26 5.48 15.66 5.88
N LEU A 27 5.85 14.39 6.06
CA LEU A 27 5.24 13.55 7.09
C LEU A 27 5.60 14.07 8.49
N LYS A 28 4.61 14.16 9.36
CA LYS A 28 4.80 14.47 10.78
C LYS A 28 5.12 13.21 11.55
N GLU A 29 5.62 13.40 12.77
CA GLU A 29 6.03 12.32 13.68
C GLU A 29 4.96 11.23 13.88
N ASN A 30 3.67 11.60 13.90
CA ASN A 30 2.57 10.69 14.17
C ASN A 30 1.76 10.33 12.91
N ASP A 31 2.32 10.54 11.71
CA ASP A 31 1.63 10.20 10.47
C ASP A 31 1.99 8.77 10.05
N LEU A 32 0.97 8.02 9.60
CA LEU A 32 1.13 6.72 8.94
C LEU A 32 0.90 6.89 7.44
N LEU A 33 1.91 6.54 6.64
CA LEU A 33 1.79 6.45 5.19
C LEU A 33 1.54 4.99 4.79
N ILE A 34 0.53 4.78 3.95
CA ILE A 34 0.22 3.47 3.36
C ILE A 34 0.18 3.63 1.84
N LEU A 35 0.97 2.84 1.12
CA LEU A 35 0.90 2.76 -0.34
C LEU A 35 0.39 1.38 -0.74
N CYS A 36 -0.66 1.34 -1.57
CA CYS A 36 -1.24 0.10 -2.07
C CYS A 36 -1.88 0.29 -3.45
N ALA A 37 -2.42 -0.80 -3.99
CA ALA A 37 -3.31 -0.79 -5.15
C ALA A 37 -4.63 -1.50 -4.78
N ASP A 38 -5.55 -1.61 -5.73
CA ASP A 38 -6.85 -2.29 -5.57
C ASP A 38 -7.02 -3.46 -6.54
N HIS A 39 -6.31 -3.46 -7.67
CA HIS A 39 -6.23 -4.56 -8.60
C HIS A 39 -5.01 -4.43 -9.52
N GLY A 40 -4.81 -5.45 -10.37
CA GLY A 40 -3.87 -5.39 -11.49
C GLY A 40 -4.49 -4.73 -12.72
N CYS A 41 -3.65 -4.17 -13.58
CA CYS A 41 -4.06 -3.74 -14.92
C CYS A 41 -2.87 -3.81 -15.89
N ASP A 42 -2.29 -5.00 -16.02
CA ASP A 42 -1.06 -5.28 -16.76
C ASP A 42 -1.10 -4.70 -18.20
N PRO A 43 -0.27 -3.69 -18.54
CA PRO A 43 -0.30 -3.07 -19.86
C PRO A 43 0.16 -3.98 -21.00
N SER A 44 0.81 -5.12 -20.70
CA SER A 44 1.22 -6.11 -21.69
C SER A 44 0.16 -7.19 -21.94
N PHE A 45 -0.89 -7.24 -21.11
CA PHE A 45 -1.94 -8.24 -21.21
C PHE A 45 -2.89 -7.99 -22.40
N LYS A 46 -3.52 -9.06 -22.90
CA LYS A 46 -4.51 -8.97 -23.99
C LYS A 46 -5.82 -8.30 -23.53
N GLY A 47 -6.62 -7.83 -24.49
CA GLY A 47 -7.90 -7.15 -24.22
C GLY A 47 -7.70 -5.81 -23.51
N THR A 48 -8.74 -5.28 -22.87
CA THR A 48 -8.67 -3.98 -22.18
C THR A 48 -9.05 -4.04 -20.72
N ASP A 49 -9.49 -5.18 -20.18
CA ASP A 49 -9.95 -5.26 -18.79
C ASP A 49 -8.80 -5.39 -17.77
N HIS A 50 -9.15 -5.27 -16.48
CA HIS A 50 -8.26 -5.49 -15.35
C HIS A 50 -7.72 -6.93 -15.31
N THR A 51 -6.64 -7.11 -14.54
CA THR A 51 -6.00 -8.40 -14.26
C THR A 51 -6.12 -8.73 -12.78
N ARG A 52 -6.35 -10.00 -12.46
CA ARG A 52 -6.46 -10.47 -11.06
C ARG A 52 -5.06 -10.73 -10.51
N GLU A 53 -4.50 -9.73 -9.86
CA GLU A 53 -3.14 -9.75 -9.31
C GLU A 53 -3.13 -9.51 -7.80
N TYR A 54 -2.05 -9.94 -7.14
CA TYR A 54 -1.74 -9.45 -5.80
C TYR A 54 -1.31 -7.98 -5.89
N ILE A 55 -1.70 -7.18 -4.89
CA ILE A 55 -1.29 -5.78 -4.78
C ILE A 55 -0.04 -5.65 -3.90
N PRO A 56 0.80 -4.63 -4.11
CA PRO A 56 1.78 -4.23 -3.10
C PRO A 56 1.06 -3.57 -1.91
N ILE A 57 1.63 -3.72 -0.72
CA ILE A 57 1.25 -2.96 0.47
C ILE A 57 2.55 -2.52 1.14
N LEU A 58 2.75 -1.21 1.28
CA LEU A 58 3.88 -0.63 2.00
C LEU A 58 3.33 0.24 3.14
N PHE A 59 3.76 -0.06 4.35
CA PHE A 59 3.50 0.76 5.54
C PHE A 59 4.76 1.54 5.90
N TYR A 60 4.61 2.83 6.15
CA TYR A 60 5.69 3.69 6.64
C TYR A 60 5.22 4.53 7.81
N HIS A 61 5.95 4.42 8.91
CA HIS A 61 5.86 5.26 10.09
C HIS A 61 7.21 5.18 10.79
N LYS A 62 7.70 6.28 11.36
CA LYS A 62 9.04 6.37 11.96
C LYS A 62 9.34 5.30 13.04
N ASP A 63 8.31 4.89 13.77
CA ASP A 63 8.39 3.93 14.88
C ASP A 63 8.05 2.48 14.49
N LEU A 64 7.72 2.22 13.22
CA LEU A 64 7.55 0.84 12.73
C LEU A 64 8.91 0.16 12.59
N GLN A 65 8.96 -1.13 12.90
CA GLN A 65 10.14 -1.93 12.61
C GLN A 65 10.14 -2.34 11.13
N PRO A 66 11.27 -2.14 10.41
CA PRO A 66 11.39 -2.63 9.04
C PRO A 66 11.27 -4.16 9.02
N ALA A 67 10.29 -4.67 8.27
CA ALA A 67 10.06 -6.11 8.15
C ALA A 67 9.33 -6.44 6.85
N PHE A 68 9.58 -7.64 6.34
CA PHE A 68 8.68 -8.27 5.37
C PHE A 68 7.51 -8.89 6.14
N LEU A 69 6.31 -8.36 5.94
CA LEU A 69 5.11 -8.79 6.66
C LEU A 69 4.49 -10.08 6.09
N GLY A 70 5.03 -10.59 4.98
CA GLY A 70 4.42 -11.71 4.27
C GLY A 70 3.22 -11.28 3.42
N LYS A 71 2.41 -12.27 3.04
CA LYS A 71 1.21 -12.08 2.22
C LYS A 71 0.04 -11.67 3.12
N SER A 72 -0.64 -10.59 2.76
CA SER A 72 -1.96 -10.26 3.32
C SER A 72 -3.02 -11.20 2.73
N GLU A 73 -3.97 -11.65 3.56
CA GLU A 73 -5.03 -12.57 3.12
C GLU A 73 -6.22 -11.82 2.50
N THR A 74 -6.38 -10.53 2.80
CA THR A 74 -7.48 -9.70 2.31
C THR A 74 -7.12 -8.21 2.35
N PHE A 75 -7.69 -7.41 1.44
CA PHE A 75 -7.53 -5.96 1.48
C PHE A 75 -8.08 -5.35 2.79
N ALA A 76 -8.99 -6.06 3.46
CA ALA A 76 -9.50 -5.64 4.77
C ALA A 76 -8.39 -5.55 5.84
N ASP A 77 -7.25 -6.23 5.66
CA ASP A 77 -6.10 -6.12 6.58
C ASP A 77 -5.55 -4.68 6.63
N ILE A 78 -5.63 -3.94 5.52
CA ILE A 78 -5.27 -2.51 5.47
C ILE A 78 -6.23 -1.70 6.36
N GLY A 79 -7.53 -1.92 6.21
CA GLY A 79 -8.55 -1.24 7.02
C GLY A 79 -8.42 -1.55 8.50
N GLN A 80 -8.19 -2.82 8.86
CA GLN A 80 -7.98 -3.24 10.23
C GLN A 80 -6.71 -2.64 10.85
N SER A 81 -5.66 -2.47 10.05
CA SER A 81 -4.41 -1.79 10.45
C SER A 81 -4.63 -0.29 10.70
N ILE A 82 -5.44 0.38 9.86
CA ILE A 82 -5.81 1.79 10.07
C ILE A 82 -6.65 1.95 11.35
N ALA A 83 -7.65 1.08 11.57
CA ALA A 83 -8.47 1.11 12.78
C ALA A 83 -7.63 0.94 14.04
N TYR A 84 -6.69 0.01 14.00
CA TYR A 84 -5.70 -0.20 15.08
C TYR A 84 -4.85 1.06 15.32
N PHE A 85 -4.28 1.65 14.27
CA PHE A 85 -3.44 2.86 14.37
C PHE A 85 -4.19 4.05 14.98
N LEU A 86 -5.47 4.22 14.64
CA LEU A 86 -6.31 5.30 15.16
C LEU A 86 -6.92 5.01 16.53
N GLY A 87 -6.67 3.84 17.13
CA GLY A 87 -7.24 3.44 18.42
C GLY A 87 -8.76 3.20 18.38
N LEU A 88 -9.30 2.82 17.22
CA LEU A 88 -10.71 2.50 17.03
C LEU A 88 -11.02 1.05 17.41
N SER A 89 -12.31 0.74 17.55
CA SER A 89 -12.77 -0.64 17.72
C SER A 89 -12.39 -1.51 16.50
N PRO A 90 -12.13 -2.81 16.69
CA PRO A 90 -11.89 -3.73 15.58
C PRO A 90 -13.04 -3.71 14.56
N LEU A 91 -12.69 -3.93 13.29
CA LEU A 91 -13.66 -4.09 12.19
C LEU A 91 -14.07 -5.56 12.08
N ASP A 92 -15.14 -5.84 11.34
CA ASP A 92 -15.64 -7.20 11.13
C ASP A 92 -14.69 -8.08 10.30
N TYR A 93 -13.78 -7.46 9.52
CA TYR A 93 -12.89 -8.15 8.58
C TYR A 93 -11.46 -7.64 8.65
N GLY A 94 -10.52 -8.54 8.35
CA GLY A 94 -9.09 -8.25 8.27
C GLY A 94 -8.35 -8.47 9.59
N LYS A 95 -7.03 -8.36 9.53
CA LYS A 95 -6.11 -8.43 10.67
C LYS A 95 -5.19 -7.22 10.66
N ASN A 96 -4.83 -6.72 11.85
CA ASN A 96 -3.81 -5.69 11.96
C ASN A 96 -2.45 -6.26 11.50
N LEU A 97 -1.77 -5.50 10.65
CA LEU A 97 -0.44 -5.83 10.12
C LEU A 97 0.68 -4.96 10.73
N LEU A 98 0.33 -3.91 11.49
CA LEU A 98 1.29 -3.00 12.09
C LEU A 98 1.89 -3.58 13.37
N ASN A 99 3.22 -3.49 13.49
CA ASN A 99 3.96 -3.82 14.70
C ASN A 99 4.91 -2.66 15.06
N PHE A 100 4.57 -1.91 16.11
CA PHE A 100 5.36 -0.78 16.58
C PHE A 100 6.43 -1.20 17.59
N LYS A 101 7.57 -0.49 17.58
CA LYS A 101 8.64 -0.66 18.57
C LYS A 101 8.11 -0.70 20.00
N GLY A 102 8.43 -1.77 20.74
CA GLY A 102 8.10 -1.90 22.16
C GLY A 102 6.68 -2.37 22.45
N GLN A 103 5.90 -2.73 21.43
CA GLN A 103 4.69 -3.53 21.59
C GLN A 103 5.03 -5.02 21.37
N PRO A 104 4.46 -5.94 22.17
CA PRO A 104 4.67 -7.38 22.02
C PRO A 104 4.13 -7.91 20.68
#